data_AF-A0A315ZTB7-F1
#
_entry.id   AF-A0A315ZTB7-F1
#
_cell.length_a   1.000
_cell.length_b   1.000
_cell.length_c   1.000
_cell.angle_alpha   90.00
_cell.angle_beta   90.00
_cell.angle_gamma   90.00
#
_symmetry.space_group_name_H-M   'P 1'
#
loop_
_entity.id
_entity.type
_entity.pdbx_description
1 polymer ?
#
loop_
_entity_poly.entity_id
_entity_poly.type
_entity_poly.pdbx_seq_one_letter_code
_entity_poly.pdbx_strand_id
1 'polypeptide(L)'
;MHRHVVVGSGGVTGGVHGGILSTAREDLGGHCHTRRVIDGVIKEQDWRAGRLAPRTGLDVAVLAVLRAVDRACTWGTRRPTTAPTTRAVRQLTPDGLSPDQARARLAALGHPWRTLHPLLRHDGNWGWRDGDEPADDEYTRVGLSPLGRLALHAADAQCGPVPLGLVLGDLHPRYRKLTESSSKVPVAAADPTPALGGEALAMRPGFGLSAVLDALTAARAGDTRPSRLLPVPPAPAEAAVDVDLPALLAGEPVRARLGCRFDVVPAPEVPPAPPGPPPEVIAAAQAQGLTDYAWVAYAPRQYAGPSLVVTGTPSGVDLGLLVDQLLESAFELKQAPMRIAGIDDASTSKVGTRVLVHTDDPHADIDALRAWVQQLPAATVDVTWHLPGGADAALHHWANLVDDDDSGLQQLAALSA
;
A
#
# COMPACT_ATOMS: atom_id res chain seq x y z
N MET A 1 31.36 11.37 85.86
CA MET A 1 32.44 11.83 84.97
C MET A 1 32.09 11.39 83.55
N HIS A 2 31.11 12.04 82.89
CA HIS A 2 31.17 13.28 82.12
C HIS A 2 32.03 13.23 80.85
N ARG A 3 31.34 13.25 79.69
CA ARG A 3 31.36 14.30 78.64
C ARG A 3 30.12 14.10 77.75
N HIS A 4 29.06 14.91 77.89
CA HIS A 4 28.69 16.11 77.07
C HIS A 4 28.60 15.77 75.56
N VAL A 5 27.44 15.68 74.89
CA VAL A 5 26.34 16.63 74.57
C VAL A 5 26.83 17.97 74.00
N VAL A 6 26.57 18.23 72.71
CA VAL A 6 25.98 19.48 72.19
C VAL A 6 25.18 19.20 70.90
N VAL A 7 23.93 19.66 70.91
CA VAL A 7 23.02 19.85 69.76
C VAL A 7 23.26 21.26 69.21
N GLY A 8 23.26 21.43 67.88
CA GLY A 8 23.36 22.74 67.23
C GLY A 8 22.43 22.83 66.01
N SER A 9 21.30 23.48 66.21
CA SER A 9 20.32 23.93 65.22
C SER A 9 20.80 25.16 64.44
N GLY A 10 20.43 25.26 63.15
CA GLY A 10 20.52 26.51 62.40
C GLY A 10 20.25 26.32 60.91
N GLY A 11 19.04 26.68 60.46
CA GLY A 11 18.72 26.76 59.03
C GLY A 11 19.20 28.07 58.40
N VAL A 12 19.21 28.13 57.06
CA VAL A 12 18.65 29.18 56.19
C VAL A 12 19.05 28.90 54.73
N THR A 13 18.02 28.86 53.88
CA THR A 13 17.86 29.03 52.42
C THR A 13 19.06 29.12 51.46
N GLY A 14 18.95 28.41 50.32
CA GLY A 14 19.64 28.73 49.07
C GLY A 14 19.61 27.57 48.07
N GLY A 15 18.80 27.66 47.02
CA GLY A 15 18.66 26.60 46.01
C GLY A 15 19.84 26.50 45.03
N VAL A 16 19.88 25.41 44.26
CA VAL A 16 20.05 25.32 42.79
C VAL A 16 20.11 23.84 42.38
N HIS A 17 19.60 23.57 41.18
CA HIS A 17 19.38 22.31 40.46
C HIS A 17 20.53 21.29 40.34
N GLY A 18 20.12 20.03 40.08
CA GLY A 18 20.87 19.01 39.33
C GLY A 18 20.85 17.67 40.07
N GLY A 19 20.44 16.52 39.52
CA GLY A 19 19.97 16.14 38.20
C GLY A 19 19.59 14.65 38.30
N ILE A 20 18.50 14.29 37.66
CA ILE A 20 17.78 13.02 37.78
C ILE A 20 18.50 11.93 36.96
N LEU A 21 18.81 10.79 37.61
CA LEU A 21 19.00 9.49 36.95
C LEU A 21 17.74 8.67 37.23
N SER A 22 16.80 8.67 36.27
CA SER A 22 15.63 7.79 36.25
C SER A 22 14.88 7.99 34.94
N THR A 23 15.11 7.12 33.95
CA THR A 23 14.12 6.80 32.90
C THR A 23 14.59 5.60 32.07
N ALA A 24 13.87 4.49 32.17
CA ALA A 24 13.57 3.52 31.09
C ALA A 24 13.00 2.22 31.71
N ARG A 25 11.80 2.28 32.32
CA ARG A 25 11.07 1.05 32.69
C ARG A 25 9.55 1.18 32.80
N GLU A 26 8.92 2.06 32.03
CA GLU A 26 7.46 2.15 31.98
C GLU A 26 7.02 2.27 30.52
N ASP A 27 6.49 1.17 29.95
CA ASP A 27 5.38 1.18 28.96
C ASP A 27 4.88 -0.21 28.49
N LEU A 28 4.85 -1.23 29.37
CA LEU A 28 4.23 -2.53 29.04
C LEU A 28 3.04 -2.91 29.95
N GLY A 29 2.53 -1.98 30.76
CA GLY A 29 1.40 -2.18 31.67
C GLY A 29 0.01 -1.97 31.04
N GLY A 30 -0.26 -2.54 29.85
CA GLY A 30 -1.45 -2.22 29.05
C GLY A 30 -2.65 -3.17 29.13
N HIS A 31 -2.73 -4.08 30.12
CA HIS A 31 -3.69 -5.21 30.05
C HIS A 31 -5.16 -4.88 30.37
N CYS A 32 -5.46 -3.69 30.91
CA CYS A 32 -6.81 -3.39 31.41
C CYS A 32 -7.65 -2.46 30.49
N HIS A 33 -7.03 -1.73 29.56
CA HIS A 33 -7.74 -0.77 28.70
C HIS A 33 -8.13 -1.32 27.32
N THR A 34 -7.38 -2.29 26.80
CA THR A 34 -7.61 -2.87 25.47
C THR A 34 -8.95 -3.59 25.36
N ARG A 35 -9.41 -4.24 26.45
CA ARG A 35 -10.67 -4.99 26.46
C ARG A 35 -11.90 -4.08 26.36
N ARG A 36 -11.85 -2.86 26.91
CA ARG A 36 -12.96 -1.89 26.83
C ARG A 36 -13.11 -1.26 25.44
N VAL A 37 -12.02 -1.11 24.70
CA VAL A 37 -12.01 -0.60 23.31
C VAL A 37 -12.48 -1.67 22.32
N ILE A 38 -12.28 -2.95 22.65
CA ILE A 38 -12.66 -4.07 21.77
C ILE A 38 -14.17 -4.34 21.80
N ASP A 39 -14.84 -4.09 22.94
CA ASP A 39 -16.27 -4.36 23.14
C ASP A 39 -17.17 -3.10 23.12
N GLY A 40 -16.63 -1.91 22.80
CA GLY A 40 -17.36 -0.65 22.82
C GLY A 40 -16.78 0.44 21.90
N VAL A 41 -17.68 1.25 21.35
CA VAL A 41 -17.48 2.40 20.43
C VAL A 41 -16.03 2.92 20.38
N ILE A 42 -15.34 2.64 19.26
CA ILE A 42 -14.01 3.20 19.00
C ILE A 42 -14.17 4.68 18.68
N LYS A 43 -13.54 5.55 19.46
CA LYS A 43 -13.62 7.01 19.22
C LYS A 43 -12.70 7.39 18.08
N GLU A 44 -13.02 8.45 17.32
CA GLU A 44 -12.19 8.99 16.23
C GLU A 44 -10.70 9.16 16.61
N GLN A 45 -10.43 9.51 17.87
CA GLN A 45 -9.07 9.64 18.40
C GLN A 45 -8.29 8.31 18.43
N ASP A 46 -8.99 7.19 18.70
CA ASP A 46 -8.38 5.86 18.72
C ASP A 46 -8.01 5.40 17.30
N TRP A 47 -8.78 5.81 16.29
CA TRP A 47 -8.47 5.60 14.87
C TRP A 47 -7.23 6.37 14.40
N ARG A 48 -6.87 7.46 15.09
CA ARG A 48 -5.70 8.29 14.76
C ARG A 48 -4.46 7.90 15.55
N ALA A 49 -4.63 7.25 16.70
CA ALA A 49 -3.54 6.90 17.61
C ALA A 49 -2.65 5.74 17.12
N GLY A 50 -3.01 5.06 16.02
CA GLY A 50 -2.18 4.01 15.42
C GLY A 50 -1.88 2.84 16.36
N ARG A 51 -2.78 2.54 17.31
CA ARG A 51 -2.54 1.50 18.31
C ARG A 51 -2.58 0.12 17.65
N LEU A 52 -1.59 -0.70 17.96
CA LEU A 52 -1.43 -2.03 17.39
C LEU A 52 -2.01 -3.09 18.32
N ALA A 53 -2.71 -4.06 17.74
CA ALA A 53 -3.20 -5.21 18.47
C ALA A 53 -2.04 -6.20 18.73
N PRO A 54 -1.74 -6.56 20.00
CA PRO A 54 -0.54 -7.35 20.33
C PRO A 54 -0.45 -8.72 19.63
N ARG A 55 -1.59 -9.36 19.33
CA ARG A 55 -1.62 -10.70 18.71
C ARG A 55 -1.57 -10.70 17.18
N THR A 56 -1.74 -9.54 16.54
CA THR A 56 -1.72 -9.43 15.07
C THR A 56 -0.73 -8.38 14.53
N GLY A 57 -0.33 -7.40 15.33
CA GLY A 57 0.44 -6.23 14.89
C GLY A 57 -0.33 -5.26 13.99
N LEU A 58 -1.63 -5.52 13.75
CA LEU A 58 -2.51 -4.66 12.96
C LEU A 58 -3.04 -3.49 13.79
N ASP A 59 -3.37 -2.40 13.11
CA ASP A 59 -4.11 -1.30 13.73
C ASP A 59 -5.46 -1.80 14.26
N VAL A 60 -5.82 -1.40 15.48
CA VAL A 60 -7.13 -1.69 16.08
C VAL A 60 -8.29 -1.20 15.21
N ALA A 61 -8.08 -0.13 14.43
CA ALA A 61 -8.96 0.36 13.39
C ALA A 61 -9.27 -0.71 12.34
N VAL A 62 -8.22 -1.37 11.84
CA VAL A 62 -8.35 -2.43 10.83
C VAL A 62 -9.15 -3.59 11.42
N LEU A 63 -8.83 -4.02 12.64
CA LEU A 63 -9.57 -5.10 13.31
C LEU A 63 -11.05 -4.77 13.51
N ALA A 64 -11.38 -3.51 13.81
CA ALA A 64 -12.77 -3.06 13.92
C ALA A 64 -13.53 -3.19 12.59
N VAL A 65 -12.87 -2.83 11.48
CA VAL A 65 -13.42 -3.06 10.14
C VAL A 65 -13.66 -4.54 9.86
N LEU A 66 -12.69 -5.40 10.18
CA LEU A 66 -12.85 -6.85 10.01
C LEU A 66 -14.01 -7.39 10.85
N ARG A 67 -14.13 -7.00 12.12
CA ARG A 67 -15.25 -7.42 13.00
C ARG A 67 -16.59 -6.92 12.48
N ALA A 68 -16.67 -5.71 11.94
CA ALA A 68 -17.89 -5.18 11.35
C ALA A 68 -18.33 -5.98 10.11
N VAL A 69 -17.37 -6.38 9.26
CA VAL A 69 -17.63 -7.25 8.10
C VAL A 69 -18.05 -8.66 8.56
N ASP A 70 -17.41 -9.21 9.60
CA ASP A 70 -17.80 -10.51 10.17
C ASP A 70 -19.24 -10.51 10.71
N ARG A 71 -19.60 -9.49 11.49
CA ARG A 71 -20.98 -9.27 11.96
C ARG A 71 -21.97 -9.10 10.81
N ALA A 72 -21.55 -8.43 9.73
CA ALA A 72 -22.37 -8.31 8.53
C ALA A 72 -22.61 -9.67 7.85
N CYS A 73 -21.61 -10.56 7.87
CA CYS A 73 -21.68 -11.90 7.27
C CYS A 73 -22.36 -12.97 8.15
N THR A 74 -22.62 -12.70 9.43
CA THR A 74 -23.15 -13.69 10.39
C THR A 74 -24.64 -13.54 10.69
N TRP A 75 -25.38 -12.73 9.92
CA TRP A 75 -26.80 -12.48 10.22
C TRP A 75 -27.75 -13.54 9.69
N GLY A 76 -28.58 -14.05 10.61
CA GLY A 76 -29.58 -15.09 10.33
C GLY A 76 -29.02 -16.50 10.54
N THR A 77 -29.76 -17.50 10.09
CA THR A 77 -29.38 -18.92 10.25
C THR A 77 -28.34 -19.39 9.23
N ARG A 78 -28.16 -18.64 8.14
CA ARG A 78 -27.12 -18.88 7.13
C ARG A 78 -25.96 -17.94 7.40
N ARG A 79 -24.73 -18.45 7.40
CA ARG A 79 -23.48 -17.65 7.46
C ARG A 79 -22.95 -17.47 6.04
N PRO A 80 -23.45 -16.50 5.25
CA PRO A 80 -22.89 -16.24 3.93
C PRO A 80 -21.42 -15.83 4.02
N THR A 81 -20.65 -16.15 3.00
CA THR A 81 -19.23 -15.78 2.92
C THR A 81 -19.01 -14.33 2.46
N THR A 82 -20.07 -13.62 2.05
CA THR A 82 -20.10 -12.18 1.78
C THR A 82 -21.45 -11.57 2.20
N ALA A 83 -21.45 -10.30 2.57
CA ALA A 83 -22.63 -9.50 2.85
C ALA A 83 -22.73 -8.30 1.89
N PRO A 84 -23.94 -7.75 1.65
CA PRO A 84 -24.09 -6.49 0.93
C PRO A 84 -23.27 -5.37 1.59
N THR A 85 -22.64 -4.51 0.80
CA THR A 85 -21.78 -3.42 1.33
C THR A 85 -22.58 -2.46 2.20
N THR A 86 -23.83 -2.16 1.84
CA THR A 86 -24.75 -1.34 2.66
C THR A 86 -24.81 -1.82 4.10
N ARG A 87 -24.77 -3.14 4.31
CA ARG A 87 -24.80 -3.75 5.63
C ARG A 87 -23.50 -3.54 6.38
N ALA A 88 -22.36 -3.78 5.75
CA ALA A 88 -21.05 -3.59 6.36
C ALA A 88 -20.82 -2.12 6.74
N VAL A 89 -21.20 -1.18 5.87
CA VAL A 89 -21.17 0.27 6.14
C VAL A 89 -22.04 0.59 7.36
N ARG A 90 -23.26 0.05 7.45
CA ARG A 90 -24.13 0.25 8.61
C ARG A 90 -23.55 -0.29 9.93
N GLN A 91 -22.67 -1.29 9.88
CA GLN A 91 -21.98 -1.80 11.07
C GLN A 91 -20.83 -0.89 11.52
N LEU A 92 -20.31 -0.03 10.63
CA LEU A 92 -19.17 0.86 10.88
C LEU A 92 -19.57 2.28 11.26
N THR A 93 -20.75 2.75 10.84
CA THR A 93 -21.20 4.11 11.15
C THR A 93 -21.41 4.40 12.64
N PRO A 94 -21.84 3.43 13.50
CA PRO A 94 -21.90 3.66 14.95
C PRO A 94 -20.52 3.91 15.59
N ASP A 95 -19.44 3.50 14.93
CA ASP A 95 -18.05 3.69 15.39
C ASP A 95 -17.46 5.06 14.99
N GLY A 96 -18.33 5.99 14.55
CA GLY A 96 -17.96 7.37 14.24
C GLY A 96 -17.45 7.60 12.82
N LEU A 97 -17.46 6.58 11.96
CA LEU A 97 -17.11 6.74 10.54
C LEU A 97 -18.31 7.25 9.74
N SER A 98 -18.07 8.22 8.85
CA SER A 98 -19.06 8.53 7.82
C SER A 98 -19.21 7.34 6.84
N PRO A 99 -20.35 7.23 6.13
CA PRO A 99 -20.52 6.19 5.10
C PRO A 99 -19.39 6.17 4.08
N ASP A 100 -18.93 7.35 3.62
CA ASP A 100 -17.84 7.46 2.65
C ASP A 100 -16.50 7.00 3.23
N GLN A 101 -16.22 7.35 4.49
CA GLN A 101 -15.03 6.86 5.19
C GLN A 101 -15.07 5.35 5.36
N ALA A 102 -16.22 4.78 5.74
CA ALA A 102 -16.40 3.34 5.86
C ALA A 102 -16.17 2.65 4.51
N ARG A 103 -16.77 3.16 3.42
CA ARG A 103 -16.57 2.63 2.06
C ARG A 103 -15.11 2.69 1.63
N ALA A 104 -14.43 3.82 1.84
CA ALA A 104 -13.02 3.98 1.52
C ALA A 104 -12.12 2.98 2.27
N ARG A 105 -12.44 2.68 3.54
CA ARG A 105 -11.71 1.66 4.33
C ARG A 105 -11.98 0.25 3.83
N LEU A 106 -13.23 -0.08 3.52
CA LEU A 106 -13.61 -1.38 2.94
C LEU A 106 -12.91 -1.61 1.59
N ALA A 107 -12.85 -0.57 0.74
CA ALA A 107 -12.13 -0.61 -0.52
C ALA A 107 -10.62 -0.83 -0.30
N ALA A 108 -9.99 -0.02 0.55
CA ALA A 108 -8.55 -0.11 0.82
C ALA A 108 -8.09 -1.49 1.31
N LEU A 109 -8.92 -2.20 2.08
CA LEU A 109 -8.59 -3.50 2.65
C LEU A 109 -8.83 -4.70 1.71
N GLY A 110 -9.53 -4.51 0.59
CA GLY A 110 -9.80 -5.59 -0.37
C GLY A 110 -9.11 -5.45 -1.72
N HIS A 111 -8.60 -4.26 -2.06
CA HIS A 111 -7.92 -4.04 -3.33
C HIS A 111 -6.50 -4.65 -3.35
N PRO A 112 -6.18 -5.53 -4.30
CA PRO A 112 -4.86 -6.17 -4.40
C PRO A 112 -3.75 -5.22 -4.86
N TRP A 113 -4.09 -4.08 -5.46
CA TRP A 113 -3.11 -3.04 -5.79
C TRP A 113 -2.84 -2.05 -4.65
N ARG A 114 -3.61 -2.14 -3.55
CA ARG A 114 -3.44 -1.29 -2.36
C ARG A 114 -2.79 -2.01 -1.19
N THR A 115 -2.88 -3.34 -1.19
CA THR A 115 -2.38 -4.21 -0.12
C THR A 115 -1.75 -5.44 -0.73
N LEU A 116 -0.61 -5.87 -0.20
CA LEU A 116 0.07 -7.08 -0.67
C LEU A 116 -0.80 -8.33 -0.49
N HIS A 117 -1.53 -8.40 0.63
CA HIS A 117 -2.44 -9.49 0.93
C HIS A 117 -3.79 -8.93 1.41
N PRO A 118 -4.81 -8.85 0.54
CA PRO A 118 -6.12 -8.33 0.90
C PRO A 118 -6.72 -9.04 2.13
N LEU A 119 -7.18 -8.24 3.10
CA LEU A 119 -7.87 -8.74 4.29
C LEU A 119 -9.38 -8.92 4.05
N LEU A 120 -9.91 -8.24 3.04
CA LEU A 120 -11.28 -8.37 2.58
C LEU A 120 -11.32 -9.00 1.19
N ARG A 121 -12.40 -9.73 0.94
CA ARG A 121 -12.80 -10.17 -0.40
C ARG A 121 -13.92 -9.28 -0.90
N HIS A 122 -13.75 -8.80 -2.12
CA HIS A 122 -14.73 -8.00 -2.85
C HIS A 122 -15.47 -8.84 -3.89
N ASP A 123 -16.74 -8.53 -4.08
CA ASP A 123 -17.61 -9.06 -5.14
C ASP A 123 -18.47 -7.91 -5.69
N GLY A 124 -18.62 -7.84 -7.01
CA GLY A 124 -19.12 -6.66 -7.73
C GLY A 124 -18.04 -5.66 -8.16
N ASN A 125 -18.45 -4.49 -8.68
CA ASN A 125 -17.54 -3.42 -9.10
C ASN A 125 -17.11 -2.57 -7.90
N TRP A 126 -15.88 -2.77 -7.41
CA TRP A 126 -15.30 -2.02 -6.29
C TRP A 126 -14.43 -0.84 -6.73
N GLY A 127 -14.52 -0.43 -7.99
CA GLY A 127 -13.64 0.57 -8.57
C GLY A 127 -12.32 -0.04 -9.04
N TRP A 128 -11.53 0.76 -9.74
CA TRP A 128 -10.27 0.34 -10.33
C TRP A 128 -9.14 1.33 -9.99
N ARG A 129 -7.94 1.08 -10.51
CA ARG A 129 -6.73 1.85 -10.17
C ARG A 129 -6.57 3.15 -10.96
N ASP A 130 -7.40 3.34 -11.97
CA ASP A 130 -7.55 4.54 -12.81
C ASP A 130 -8.44 5.60 -12.16
N GLY A 131 -8.80 5.41 -10.90
CA GLY A 131 -9.63 6.34 -10.15
C GLY A 131 -11.13 6.06 -10.26
N ASP A 132 -11.54 5.01 -10.98
CA ASP A 132 -12.94 4.61 -11.05
C ASP A 132 -13.52 4.36 -9.66
N GLU A 133 -14.61 5.06 -9.34
CA GLU A 133 -15.28 4.92 -8.07
C GLU A 133 -16.01 3.56 -7.99
N PRO A 134 -16.10 2.95 -6.79
CA PRO A 134 -16.92 1.75 -6.59
C PRO A 134 -18.36 1.99 -7.03
N ALA A 135 -19.01 0.95 -7.55
CA ALA A 135 -20.46 0.98 -7.74
C ALA A 135 -21.17 1.15 -6.39
N ASP A 136 -22.45 1.56 -6.46
CA ASP A 136 -23.25 1.76 -5.26
C ASP A 136 -23.27 0.53 -4.35
N ASP A 137 -23.42 0.78 -3.05
CA ASP A 137 -23.33 -0.24 -1.99
C ASP A 137 -24.34 -1.39 -2.15
N GLU A 138 -25.38 -1.22 -2.97
CA GLU A 138 -26.39 -2.25 -3.28
C GLU A 138 -25.92 -3.25 -4.36
N TYR A 139 -24.95 -2.87 -5.19
CA TYR A 139 -24.37 -3.71 -6.25
C TYR A 139 -23.04 -4.36 -5.83
N THR A 140 -22.53 -4.00 -4.67
CA THR A 140 -21.26 -4.52 -4.15
C THR A 140 -21.48 -5.39 -2.90
N ARG A 141 -20.60 -6.37 -2.74
CA ARG A 141 -20.58 -7.25 -1.56
C ARG A 141 -19.16 -7.38 -1.03
N VAL A 142 -19.05 -7.54 0.29
CA VAL A 142 -17.79 -7.68 1.01
C VAL A 142 -17.83 -8.87 1.95
N GLY A 143 -16.71 -9.56 2.09
CA GLY A 143 -16.52 -10.60 3.09
C GLY A 143 -15.08 -10.63 3.58
N LEU A 144 -14.79 -11.45 4.59
CA LEU A 144 -13.41 -11.68 5.03
C LEU A 144 -12.67 -12.58 4.03
N SER A 145 -11.44 -12.20 3.69
CA SER A 145 -10.51 -13.13 3.05
C SER A 145 -10.06 -14.20 4.05
N PRO A 146 -9.40 -15.30 3.61
CA PRO A 146 -8.79 -16.25 4.53
C PRO A 146 -7.84 -15.58 5.53
N LEU A 147 -7.04 -14.61 5.07
CA LEU A 147 -6.13 -13.84 5.92
C LEU A 147 -6.88 -12.92 6.90
N GLY A 148 -7.96 -12.28 6.45
CA GLY A 148 -8.83 -11.48 7.32
C GLY A 148 -9.50 -12.29 8.42
N ARG A 149 -9.91 -13.53 8.14
CA ARG A 149 -10.43 -14.46 9.17
C ARG A 149 -9.35 -14.85 10.16
N LEU A 150 -8.16 -15.21 9.68
CA LEU A 150 -7.02 -15.54 10.55
C LEU A 150 -6.65 -14.37 11.47
N ALA A 151 -6.67 -13.13 10.96
CA ALA A 151 -6.45 -11.94 11.75
C ALA A 151 -7.46 -11.81 12.91
N LEU A 152 -8.75 -12.05 12.66
CA LEU A 152 -9.76 -12.03 13.71
C LEU A 152 -9.59 -13.18 14.72
N HIS A 153 -9.36 -14.41 14.25
CA HIS A 153 -9.14 -15.56 15.13
C HIS A 153 -7.94 -15.32 16.07
N ALA A 154 -6.83 -14.80 15.56
CA ALA A 154 -5.67 -14.48 16.37
C ALA A 154 -5.95 -13.33 17.35
N ALA A 155 -6.62 -12.27 16.90
CA ALA A 155 -7.02 -11.14 17.75
C ALA A 155 -7.95 -11.56 18.91
N ASP A 156 -8.85 -12.52 18.65
CA ASP A 156 -9.80 -13.07 19.62
C ASP A 156 -9.25 -14.29 20.37
N ALA A 157 -7.94 -14.57 20.24
CA ALA A 157 -7.24 -15.68 20.89
C ALA A 157 -7.83 -17.09 20.62
N GLN A 158 -8.43 -17.28 19.44
CA GLN A 158 -8.91 -18.57 18.94
C GLN A 158 -7.80 -19.39 18.26
N CYS A 159 -6.67 -18.76 17.96
CA CYS A 159 -5.42 -19.39 17.53
C CYS A 159 -4.22 -18.56 18.02
N GLY A 160 -3.03 -19.09 17.79
CA GLY A 160 -1.75 -18.45 18.11
C GLY A 160 -1.58 -17.07 17.47
N PRO A 161 -0.63 -16.26 17.97
CA PRO A 161 -0.33 -14.96 17.39
C PRO A 161 0.12 -15.04 15.92
N VAL A 162 -0.13 -13.99 15.15
CA VAL A 162 0.27 -13.87 13.74
C VAL A 162 0.92 -12.50 13.47
N PRO A 163 2.10 -12.44 12.81
CA PRO A 163 2.87 -11.21 12.62
C PRO A 163 2.35 -10.32 11.48
N LEU A 164 1.02 -10.14 11.36
CA LEU A 164 0.43 -9.45 10.21
C LEU A 164 0.85 -7.98 10.11
N GLY A 165 1.23 -7.34 11.21
CA GLY A 165 1.84 -6.01 11.19
C GLY A 165 3.17 -5.95 10.43
N LEU A 166 3.96 -7.03 10.42
CA LEU A 166 5.18 -7.13 9.61
C LEU A 166 4.87 -7.50 8.15
N VAL A 167 3.85 -8.32 7.92
CA VAL A 167 3.47 -8.77 6.57
C VAL A 167 2.80 -7.65 5.78
N LEU A 168 1.87 -6.92 6.40
CA LEU A 168 1.04 -5.92 5.71
C LEU A 168 1.58 -4.50 5.83
N GLY A 169 2.37 -4.21 6.86
CA GLY A 169 2.77 -2.85 7.19
C GLY A 169 1.58 -1.95 7.53
N ASP A 170 1.78 -0.65 7.36
CA ASP A 170 0.71 0.35 7.41
C ASP A 170 0.00 0.43 6.06
N LEU A 171 -1.33 0.48 6.12
CA LEU A 171 -2.12 0.81 4.93
C LEU A 171 -1.87 2.26 4.57
N HIS A 172 -1.45 2.50 3.32
CA HIS A 172 -1.09 3.83 2.84
C HIS A 172 -2.18 4.88 3.20
N PRO A 173 -1.88 5.88 4.05
CA PRO A 173 -2.89 6.81 4.56
C PRO A 173 -3.33 7.85 3.53
N ARG A 174 -2.59 8.00 2.42
CA ARG A 174 -2.88 9.00 1.37
C ARG A 174 -3.65 8.38 0.20
N TYR A 175 -4.90 7.99 0.44
CA TYR A 175 -5.91 7.85 -0.64
C TYR A 175 -6.82 9.08 -0.75
N ARG A 176 -6.45 10.18 -0.08
CA ARG A 176 -7.11 11.47 -0.29
C ARG A 176 -6.67 11.98 -1.66
N LYS A 177 -7.56 11.81 -2.67
CA LYS A 177 -7.49 12.28 -4.06
C LYS A 177 -6.34 13.29 -4.29
N LEU A 178 -5.21 12.80 -4.84
CA LEU A 178 -4.23 13.67 -5.51
C LEU A 178 -4.84 14.34 -6.78
N THR A 179 -6.05 13.93 -7.16
CA THR A 179 -6.80 14.39 -8.32
C THR A 179 -7.54 15.72 -8.13
N GLU A 180 -7.78 16.18 -6.89
CA GLU A 180 -8.56 17.42 -6.67
C GLU A 180 -7.75 18.71 -6.75
N SER A 181 -6.41 18.66 -6.69
CA SER A 181 -5.55 19.86 -6.68
C SER A 181 -4.56 19.96 -7.85
N SER A 182 -4.45 18.95 -8.71
CA SER A 182 -3.43 18.92 -9.78
C SER A 182 -3.92 19.36 -11.16
N SER A 183 -5.23 19.45 -11.41
CA SER A 183 -5.76 19.72 -12.74
C SER A 183 -5.64 21.18 -13.23
N LYS A 184 -4.99 22.10 -12.49
CA LYS A 184 -4.80 23.51 -12.93
C LYS A 184 -3.51 24.24 -12.51
N VAL A 185 -2.54 23.60 -11.88
CA VAL A 185 -1.29 24.29 -11.50
C VAL A 185 -0.19 23.95 -12.51
N PRO A 186 0.29 24.91 -13.33
CA PRO A 186 1.33 24.65 -14.30
C PRO A 186 2.62 24.17 -13.62
N VAL A 187 3.21 23.12 -14.19
CA VAL A 187 4.37 22.32 -13.75
C VAL A 187 5.70 23.11 -13.77
N ALA A 188 5.67 24.45 -13.67
CA ALA A 188 6.87 25.26 -13.62
C ALA A 188 7.32 25.48 -12.16
N ALA A 189 8.34 24.71 -11.76
CA ALA A 189 9.23 25.00 -10.62
C ALA A 189 8.64 24.94 -9.19
N ALA A 190 7.55 24.22 -8.96
CA ALA A 190 7.21 23.80 -7.60
C ALA A 190 8.10 22.61 -7.23
N ASP A 191 8.92 22.79 -6.19
CA ASP A 191 9.57 21.69 -5.47
C ASP A 191 8.51 20.57 -5.26
N PRO A 192 8.69 19.36 -5.80
CA PRO A 192 7.68 18.29 -5.73
C PRO A 192 7.50 17.76 -4.29
N THR A 193 8.19 18.36 -3.33
CA THR A 193 7.85 18.25 -1.91
C THR A 193 6.68 19.20 -1.61
N PRO A 194 5.41 18.76 -1.59
CA PRO A 194 4.38 19.62 -1.01
C PRO A 194 4.83 19.94 0.41
N ALA A 195 5.06 21.23 0.68
CA ALA A 195 5.29 21.78 2.01
C ALA A 195 4.01 21.63 2.85
N LEU A 196 3.65 20.38 3.16
CA LEU A 196 2.75 20.05 4.24
C LEU A 196 3.63 20.06 5.49
N GLY A 197 3.61 21.18 6.22
CA GLY A 197 4.25 21.35 7.53
C GLY A 197 3.63 20.50 8.64
N GLY A 198 3.29 19.25 8.35
CA GLY A 198 2.97 18.22 9.32
C GLY A 198 3.95 17.07 9.12
N GLU A 199 4.54 16.57 10.21
CA GLU A 199 5.46 15.44 10.20
C GLU A 199 5.00 14.39 9.17
N ALA A 200 5.86 14.08 8.21
CA ALA A 200 5.59 13.02 7.26
C ALA A 200 5.31 11.75 8.06
N LEU A 201 4.05 11.30 8.07
CA LEU A 201 3.64 10.07 8.76
C LEU A 201 4.55 8.94 8.29
N ALA A 202 5.48 8.54 9.14
CA ALA A 202 6.40 7.47 8.86
C ALA A 202 5.61 6.16 8.86
N MET A 203 5.57 5.50 7.71
CA MET A 203 4.80 4.26 7.53
C MET A 203 5.67 3.05 7.83
N ARG A 204 5.05 2.00 8.37
CA ARG A 204 5.66 0.68 8.45
C ARG A 204 5.53 0.00 7.08
N PRO A 205 6.63 -0.44 6.46
CA PRO A 205 6.53 -1.26 5.26
C PRO A 205 6.01 -2.67 5.58
N GLY A 206 5.37 -3.30 4.60
CA GLY A 206 5.00 -4.72 4.66
C GLY A 206 6.07 -5.59 3.98
N PHE A 207 6.32 -6.77 4.51
CA PHE A 207 7.27 -7.75 3.95
C PHE A 207 6.54 -8.95 3.34
N GLY A 208 7.19 -9.59 2.37
CA GLY A 208 6.67 -10.82 1.78
C GLY A 208 6.46 -11.91 2.83
N LEU A 209 5.33 -12.62 2.75
CA LEU A 209 4.91 -13.59 3.75
C LEU A 209 5.97 -14.66 4.04
N SER A 210 6.53 -15.29 3.00
CA SER A 210 7.55 -16.34 3.16
C SER A 210 8.81 -15.81 3.85
N ALA A 211 9.28 -14.61 3.50
CA ALA A 211 10.46 -14.02 4.12
C ALA A 211 10.25 -13.75 5.62
N VAL A 212 9.06 -13.31 6.01
CA VAL A 212 8.70 -13.14 7.44
C VAL A 212 8.70 -14.47 8.17
N LEU A 213 8.14 -15.54 7.57
CA LEU A 213 8.12 -16.88 8.17
C LEU A 213 9.53 -17.46 8.32
N ASP A 214 10.40 -17.29 7.32
CA ASP A 214 11.80 -17.73 7.37
C ASP A 214 12.58 -16.97 8.45
N ALA A 215 12.41 -15.64 8.51
CA ALA A 215 13.03 -14.80 9.54
C ALA A 215 12.57 -15.16 10.96
N LEU A 216 11.28 -15.44 11.15
CA LEU A 216 10.76 -15.90 12.45
C LEU A 216 11.29 -17.28 12.83
N THR A 217 11.43 -18.18 11.87
CA THR A 217 12.02 -19.50 12.11
C THR A 217 13.47 -19.37 12.56
N ALA A 218 14.25 -18.49 11.93
CA ALA A 218 15.62 -18.19 12.35
C ALA A 218 15.68 -17.55 13.75
N ALA A 219 14.78 -16.62 14.06
CA ALA A 219 14.69 -15.98 15.37
C ALA A 219 14.40 -17.00 16.49
N ARG A 220 13.47 -17.94 16.25
CA ARG A 220 13.15 -19.04 17.19
C ARG A 220 14.31 -20.02 17.37
N ALA A 221 15.14 -20.19 16.35
CA ALA A 221 16.37 -20.98 16.42
C ALA A 221 17.52 -20.25 17.14
N GLY A 222 17.31 -19.01 17.62
CA GLY A 222 18.30 -18.23 18.34
C GLY A 222 19.26 -17.44 17.46
N ASP A 223 18.98 -17.26 16.16
CA ASP A 223 19.72 -16.31 15.32
C ASP A 223 19.56 -14.89 15.90
N THR A 224 20.67 -14.17 16.08
CA THR A 224 20.65 -12.80 16.63
C THR A 224 20.39 -11.73 15.58
N ARG A 225 20.40 -12.08 14.28
CA ARG A 225 20.12 -11.18 13.16
C ARG A 225 19.18 -11.81 12.13
N PRO A 226 17.98 -12.25 12.52
CA PRO A 226 17.02 -12.86 11.60
C PRO A 226 16.57 -11.90 10.48
N SER A 227 16.65 -10.57 10.69
CA SER A 227 16.27 -9.56 9.69
C SER A 227 17.08 -9.61 8.40
N ARG A 228 18.26 -10.24 8.37
CA ARG A 228 19.04 -10.46 7.14
C ARG A 228 18.32 -11.29 6.08
N LEU A 229 17.27 -12.00 6.47
CA LEU A 229 16.41 -12.78 5.58
C LEU A 229 15.26 -11.95 5.00
N LEU A 230 15.03 -10.74 5.50
CA LEU A 230 14.02 -9.84 4.96
C LEU A 230 14.57 -9.11 3.72
N PRO A 231 13.92 -9.25 2.55
CA PRO A 231 14.31 -8.50 1.36
C PRO A 231 13.83 -7.04 1.45
N VAL A 232 14.12 -6.26 0.41
CA VAL A 232 13.46 -4.96 0.19
C VAL A 232 11.94 -5.16 0.26
N PRO A 233 11.20 -4.38 1.06
CA PRO A 233 9.75 -4.47 1.13
C PRO A 233 9.11 -4.39 -0.26
N PRO A 234 8.28 -5.37 -0.65
CA PRO A 234 7.57 -5.26 -1.91
C PRO A 234 6.55 -4.12 -1.84
N ALA A 235 6.42 -3.35 -2.92
CA ALA A 235 5.35 -2.38 -3.04
C ALA A 235 4.07 -3.04 -3.59
N PRO A 236 2.88 -2.63 -3.11
CA PRO A 236 1.64 -2.89 -3.83
C PRO A 236 1.72 -2.41 -5.28
N ALA A 237 0.97 -3.04 -6.19
CA ALA A 237 0.93 -2.71 -7.62
C ALA A 237 2.28 -2.84 -8.36
N GLU A 238 3.20 -3.65 -7.83
CA GLU A 238 4.50 -3.97 -8.44
C GLU A 238 5.41 -2.75 -8.68
N ALA A 239 5.28 -1.70 -7.86
CA ALA A 239 6.19 -0.56 -7.95
C ALA A 239 7.65 -0.96 -7.67
N ALA A 240 8.59 -0.33 -8.36
CA ALA A 240 10.00 -0.39 -8.01
C ALA A 240 10.22 0.33 -6.67
N VAL A 241 11.08 -0.21 -5.80
CA VAL A 241 11.38 0.36 -4.49
C VAL A 241 12.88 0.60 -4.40
N ASP A 242 13.26 1.85 -4.17
CA ASP A 242 14.63 2.26 -3.83
C ASP A 242 14.66 2.75 -2.37
N VAL A 243 15.44 2.08 -1.53
CA VAL A 243 15.48 2.33 -0.08
C VAL A 243 16.81 1.87 0.51
N ASP A 244 17.29 2.59 1.53
CA ASP A 244 18.35 2.11 2.41
C ASP A 244 17.81 1.01 3.34
N LEU A 245 17.82 -0.23 2.84
CA LEU A 245 17.32 -1.39 3.57
C LEU A 245 18.06 -1.62 4.91
N PRO A 246 19.42 -1.56 4.98
CA PRO A 246 20.12 -1.67 6.26
C PRO A 246 19.65 -0.67 7.32
N ALA A 247 19.51 0.63 6.97
CA ALA A 247 19.03 1.65 7.90
C ALA A 247 17.57 1.38 8.33
N LEU A 248 16.70 0.99 7.39
CA LEU A 248 15.32 0.62 7.70
C LEU A 248 15.23 -0.56 8.68
N LEU A 249 16.01 -1.62 8.45
CA LEU A 249 16.03 -2.81 9.32
C LEU A 249 16.63 -2.51 10.70
N ALA A 250 17.55 -1.55 10.79
CA ALA A 250 18.07 -1.03 12.05
C ALA A 250 17.03 -0.17 12.82
N GLY A 251 15.90 0.16 12.18
CA GLY A 251 14.82 0.95 12.76
C GLY A 251 14.99 2.45 12.59
N GLU A 252 15.87 2.88 11.68
CA GLU A 252 15.99 4.28 11.33
C GLU A 252 14.83 4.70 10.40
N PRO A 253 14.27 5.92 10.54
CA PRO A 253 13.39 6.47 9.54
C PRO A 253 14.15 6.70 8.23
N VAL A 254 13.72 6.05 7.16
CA VAL A 254 14.34 6.16 5.82
C VAL A 254 13.37 6.75 4.82
N ARG A 255 13.89 7.48 3.83
CA ARG A 255 13.14 7.85 2.64
C ARG A 255 13.19 6.67 1.66
N ALA A 256 12.02 6.10 1.35
CA ALA A 256 11.86 5.12 0.30
C ALA A 256 11.23 5.79 -0.92
N ARG A 257 11.80 5.55 -2.09
CA ARG A 257 11.27 6.04 -3.36
C ARG A 257 10.55 4.90 -4.07
N LEU A 258 9.24 5.06 -4.26
CA LEU A 258 8.38 4.14 -5.01
C LEU A 258 8.29 4.63 -6.44
N GLY A 259 8.71 3.83 -7.42
CA GLY A 259 8.74 4.20 -8.83
C GLY A 259 7.92 3.26 -9.70
N CYS A 260 7.60 3.69 -10.91
CA CYS A 260 7.10 2.79 -11.94
C CYS A 260 8.08 1.63 -12.20
N ARG A 261 7.52 0.46 -12.49
CA ARG A 261 8.26 -0.67 -13.04
C ARG A 261 8.15 -0.66 -14.55
N PHE A 262 9.23 -1.01 -15.21
CA PHE A 262 9.34 -0.94 -16.66
C PHE A 262 9.80 -2.27 -17.24
N ASP A 263 9.21 -2.65 -18.36
CA ASP A 263 9.71 -3.64 -19.30
C ASP A 263 9.95 -2.98 -20.66
N VAL A 264 10.61 -3.70 -21.56
CA VAL A 264 10.87 -3.24 -22.93
C VAL A 264 10.30 -4.28 -23.89
N VAL A 265 9.44 -3.82 -24.80
CA VAL A 265 9.07 -4.59 -25.97
C VAL A 265 10.01 -4.15 -27.09
N PRO A 266 10.87 -5.03 -27.61
CA PRO A 266 11.79 -4.67 -28.68
C PRO A 266 10.99 -4.25 -29.91
N ALA A 267 11.63 -3.46 -30.78
CA ALA A 267 11.05 -3.15 -32.09
C ALA A 267 10.69 -4.48 -32.79
N PRO A 268 9.51 -4.59 -33.41
CA PRO A 268 9.20 -5.79 -34.16
C PRO A 268 10.27 -5.96 -35.25
N GLU A 269 10.87 -7.16 -35.36
CA GLU A 269 11.63 -7.53 -36.55
C GLU A 269 10.67 -7.35 -37.73
N VAL A 270 10.88 -6.32 -38.55
CA VAL A 270 9.95 -5.82 -39.59
C VAL A 270 9.15 -6.99 -40.17
N PRO A 271 7.90 -7.20 -39.73
CA PRO A 271 7.06 -8.19 -40.37
C PRO A 271 6.72 -7.65 -41.76
N PRO A 272 6.56 -8.52 -42.78
CA PRO A 272 6.09 -8.06 -44.08
C PRO A 272 4.80 -7.27 -43.87
N ALA A 273 4.68 -6.12 -44.55
CA ALA A 273 3.53 -5.24 -44.44
C ALA A 273 2.26 -6.09 -44.47
N PRO A 274 1.36 -5.98 -43.46
CA PRO A 274 0.13 -6.75 -43.47
C PRO A 274 -0.56 -6.45 -44.79
N PRO A 275 -1.11 -7.48 -45.49
CA PRO A 275 -1.85 -7.23 -46.71
C PRO A 275 -2.93 -6.20 -46.36
N GLY A 276 -2.97 -5.10 -47.11
CA GLY A 276 -3.97 -4.06 -46.91
C GLY A 276 -5.38 -4.67 -46.89
N PRO A 277 -6.36 -3.99 -46.27
CA PRO A 277 -7.73 -4.48 -46.27
C PRO A 277 -8.16 -4.79 -47.71
N PRO A 278 -8.89 -5.90 -47.94
CA PRO A 278 -9.37 -6.24 -49.27
C PRO A 278 -10.11 -5.05 -49.90
N PRO A 279 -9.98 -4.81 -51.22
CA PRO A 279 -10.62 -3.69 -51.89
C PRO A 279 -12.13 -3.58 -51.63
N GLU A 280 -12.83 -4.70 -51.43
CA GLU A 280 -14.25 -4.71 -51.07
C GLU A 280 -14.55 -4.07 -49.70
N VAL A 281 -13.65 -4.19 -48.72
CA VAL A 281 -13.80 -3.58 -47.39
C VAL A 281 -13.62 -2.07 -47.48
N ILE A 282 -12.66 -1.62 -48.30
CA ILE A 282 -12.41 -0.19 -48.57
C ILE A 282 -13.63 0.42 -49.26
N ALA A 283 -14.16 -0.25 -50.28
CA ALA A 283 -15.33 0.22 -51.03
C ALA A 283 -16.59 0.29 -50.14
N ALA A 284 -16.82 -0.70 -49.27
CA ALA A 284 -17.96 -0.73 -48.35
C ALA A 284 -17.90 0.41 -47.31
N ALA A 285 -16.72 0.67 -46.74
CA ALA A 285 -16.51 1.78 -45.81
C ALA A 285 -16.74 3.14 -46.47
N GLN A 286 -16.24 3.33 -47.70
CA GLN A 286 -16.45 4.54 -48.48
C GLN A 286 -17.94 4.77 -48.79
N ALA A 287 -18.68 3.70 -49.16
CA ALA A 287 -20.10 3.78 -49.45
C ALA A 287 -20.95 4.16 -48.22
N GLN A 288 -20.47 3.85 -47.01
CA GLN A 288 -21.14 4.20 -45.75
C GLN A 288 -20.69 5.57 -45.20
N GLY A 289 -19.83 6.31 -45.90
CA GLY A 289 -19.27 7.57 -45.40
C GLY A 289 -18.34 7.37 -44.19
N LEU A 290 -17.88 6.15 -43.94
CA LEU A 290 -17.00 5.78 -42.82
C LEU A 290 -15.52 5.93 -43.19
N THR A 291 -15.18 6.91 -44.03
CA THR A 291 -13.82 7.10 -44.57
C THR A 291 -12.78 7.34 -43.49
N ASP A 292 -13.18 7.90 -42.34
CA ASP A 292 -12.28 8.20 -41.23
C ASP A 292 -12.17 7.07 -40.20
N TYR A 293 -13.14 6.13 -40.15
CA TYR A 293 -13.22 5.10 -39.10
C TYR A 293 -12.74 3.72 -39.53
N ALA A 294 -12.83 3.37 -40.82
CA ALA A 294 -12.49 2.01 -41.27
C ALA A 294 -10.98 1.70 -41.26
N TRP A 295 -10.12 2.72 -41.27
CA TRP A 295 -8.65 2.54 -41.26
C TRP A 295 -8.07 2.34 -39.84
N VAL A 296 -8.73 2.86 -38.81
CA VAL A 296 -8.21 2.88 -37.43
C VAL A 296 -8.48 1.55 -36.69
N ALA A 297 -9.52 0.81 -37.08
CA ALA A 297 -9.97 -0.37 -36.34
C ALA A 297 -9.25 -1.68 -36.72
N TYR A 298 -8.48 -1.74 -37.81
CA TYR A 298 -7.98 -3.01 -38.37
C TYR A 298 -6.47 -3.08 -38.66
N ALA A 299 -5.77 -1.97 -38.77
CA ALA A 299 -4.32 -2.01 -38.83
C ALA A 299 -3.80 -1.92 -37.38
N PRO A 300 -3.22 -3.00 -36.80
CA PRO A 300 -2.41 -2.79 -35.60
C PRO A 300 -1.41 -1.70 -35.93
N ARG A 301 -1.40 -0.60 -35.17
CA ARG A 301 -0.40 0.47 -35.35
C ARG A 301 0.96 -0.20 -35.19
N GLN A 302 1.64 -0.40 -36.31
CA GLN A 302 2.99 -0.94 -36.30
C GLN A 302 3.92 0.23 -36.04
N TYR A 303 4.37 0.33 -34.79
CA TYR A 303 5.40 1.27 -34.41
C TYR A 303 6.76 0.71 -34.85
N ALA A 304 7.56 1.53 -35.52
CA ALA A 304 8.85 1.11 -36.07
C ALA A 304 9.94 0.95 -35.01
N GLY A 305 9.81 1.64 -33.88
CA GLY A 305 10.74 1.60 -32.76
C GLY A 305 10.33 0.68 -31.61
N PRO A 306 11.24 0.45 -30.65
CA PRO A 306 10.93 -0.26 -29.42
C PRO A 306 9.87 0.50 -28.60
N SER A 307 9.21 -0.23 -27.70
CA SER A 307 8.21 0.34 -26.78
C SER A 307 8.65 0.13 -25.34
N LEU A 308 8.62 1.22 -24.56
CA LEU A 308 8.75 1.14 -23.10
C LEU A 308 7.39 0.75 -22.52
N VAL A 309 7.33 -0.26 -21.68
CA VAL A 309 6.08 -0.72 -21.06
C VAL A 309 6.13 -0.46 -19.57
N VAL A 310 5.22 0.37 -19.06
CA VAL A 310 4.99 0.53 -17.63
C VAL A 310 4.19 -0.66 -17.13
N THR A 311 4.80 -1.48 -16.27
CA THR A 311 4.21 -2.71 -15.71
C THR A 311 3.82 -2.60 -14.24
N GLY A 312 4.13 -1.48 -13.60
CA GLY A 312 3.71 -1.16 -12.24
C GLY A 312 3.69 0.35 -12.01
N THR A 313 2.84 0.82 -11.11
CA THR A 313 2.77 2.24 -10.69
C THR A 313 3.05 2.37 -9.20
N PRO A 314 3.59 3.51 -8.74
CA PRO A 314 3.75 3.76 -7.32
C PRO A 314 2.42 3.60 -6.58
N SER A 315 2.45 2.96 -5.41
CA SER A 315 1.25 2.74 -4.60
C SER A 315 0.56 4.08 -4.28
N GLY A 316 -0.75 4.15 -4.54
CA GLY A 316 -1.55 5.36 -4.31
C GLY A 316 -1.56 6.36 -5.47
N VAL A 317 -0.84 6.09 -6.56
CA VAL A 317 -0.95 6.85 -7.80
C VAL A 317 -2.05 6.29 -8.68
N ASP A 318 -2.89 7.19 -9.18
CA ASP A 318 -3.91 6.93 -10.19
C ASP A 318 -3.24 6.66 -11.55
N LEU A 319 -3.57 5.53 -12.18
CA LEU A 319 -3.01 5.19 -13.48
C LEU A 319 -3.41 6.19 -14.57
N GLY A 320 -4.65 6.70 -14.53
CA GLY A 320 -5.13 7.72 -15.46
C GLY A 320 -4.31 9.00 -15.37
N LEU A 321 -3.94 9.42 -14.15
CA LEU A 321 -3.05 10.57 -13.94
C LEU A 321 -1.68 10.37 -14.59
N LEU A 322 -1.10 9.16 -14.53
CA LEU A 322 0.15 8.86 -15.20
C LEU A 322 0.00 8.95 -16.72
N VAL A 323 -1.07 8.39 -17.28
CA VAL A 323 -1.36 8.43 -18.72
C VAL A 323 -1.55 9.88 -19.19
N ASP A 324 -2.31 10.69 -18.45
CA ASP A 324 -2.53 12.10 -18.75
C ASP A 324 -1.21 12.89 -18.75
N GLN A 325 -0.35 12.69 -17.74
CA GLN A 325 0.96 13.34 -17.67
C GLN A 325 1.89 12.91 -18.81
N LEU A 326 1.83 11.64 -19.23
CA LEU A 326 2.58 11.15 -20.38
C LEU A 326 2.11 11.83 -21.67
N LEU A 327 0.80 11.94 -21.90
CA LEU A 327 0.22 12.59 -23.07
C LEU A 327 0.56 14.09 -23.12
N GLU A 328 0.36 14.80 -22.01
CA GLU A 328 0.68 16.22 -21.87
C GLU A 328 2.17 16.47 -22.11
N SER A 329 3.06 15.74 -21.42
CA SER A 329 4.50 15.94 -21.52
C SER A 329 5.05 15.57 -22.91
N ALA A 330 4.54 14.50 -23.54
CA ALA A 330 5.00 14.05 -24.85
C ALA A 330 4.50 14.93 -26.00
N PHE A 331 3.21 15.27 -26.03
CA PHE A 331 2.57 15.86 -27.21
C PHE A 331 2.30 17.35 -27.07
N GLU A 332 1.88 17.79 -25.88
CA GLU A 332 1.55 19.20 -25.65
C GLU A 332 2.80 20.02 -25.33
N LEU A 333 3.61 19.53 -24.38
CA LEU A 333 4.82 20.21 -23.94
C LEU A 333 6.06 19.84 -24.78
N LYS A 334 6.01 18.74 -25.54
CA LYS A 334 7.12 18.23 -26.37
C LYS A 334 8.43 18.09 -25.59
N GLN A 335 8.34 17.62 -24.35
CA GLN A 335 9.46 17.47 -23.43
C GLN A 335 10.10 16.06 -23.50
N ALA A 336 9.52 15.15 -24.27
CA ALA A 336 10.09 13.82 -24.45
C ALA A 336 11.50 13.90 -25.08
N PRO A 337 12.45 13.05 -24.65
CA PRO A 337 13.82 13.05 -25.16
C PRO A 337 13.91 12.59 -26.63
N MET A 338 12.81 12.11 -27.19
CA MET A 338 12.69 11.61 -28.55
C MET A 338 11.24 11.73 -29.02
N ARG A 339 11.02 11.42 -30.31
CA ARG A 339 9.68 11.40 -30.89
C ARG A 339 8.89 10.19 -30.39
N ILE A 340 7.81 10.47 -29.67
CA ILE A 340 6.83 9.48 -29.24
C ILE A 340 5.81 9.26 -30.36
N ALA A 341 5.64 8.02 -30.77
CA ALA A 341 4.74 7.62 -31.84
C ALA A 341 3.29 7.45 -31.35
N GLY A 342 3.14 7.02 -30.10
CA GLY A 342 1.86 6.76 -29.48
C GLY A 342 2.01 6.35 -28.02
N ILE A 343 0.93 6.48 -27.27
CA ILE A 343 0.79 5.97 -25.91
C ILE A 343 -0.49 5.16 -25.88
N ASP A 344 -0.40 3.89 -25.48
CA ASP A 344 -1.53 2.95 -25.46
C ASP A 344 -1.68 2.36 -24.05
N ASP A 345 -2.89 2.38 -23.49
CA ASP A 345 -3.20 1.68 -22.23
C ASP A 345 -3.84 0.31 -22.52
N ALA A 346 -3.07 -0.75 -22.29
CA ALA A 346 -3.48 -2.15 -22.43
C ALA A 346 -3.75 -2.82 -21.07
N SER A 347 -3.98 -2.00 -20.04
CA SER A 347 -4.30 -2.42 -18.69
C SER A 347 -5.57 -3.25 -18.60
N THR A 348 -5.50 -4.41 -17.95
CA THR A 348 -6.68 -5.24 -17.66
C THR A 348 -6.53 -5.93 -16.31
N SER A 349 -7.64 -6.46 -15.77
CA SER A 349 -7.60 -7.30 -14.57
C SER A 349 -6.81 -8.61 -14.74
N LYS A 350 -6.61 -9.07 -16.00
CA LYS A 350 -5.84 -10.28 -16.30
C LYS A 350 -4.34 -10.00 -16.47
N VAL A 351 -3.99 -8.86 -17.05
CA VAL A 351 -2.61 -8.53 -17.44
C VAL A 351 -1.92 -7.65 -16.39
N GLY A 352 -2.68 -6.96 -15.53
CA GLY A 352 -2.12 -5.99 -14.61
C GLY A 352 -1.85 -4.64 -15.30
N THR A 353 -0.88 -3.88 -14.80
CA THR A 353 -0.51 -2.57 -15.37
C THR A 353 0.22 -2.79 -16.68
N ARG A 354 -0.25 -2.11 -17.74
CA ARG A 354 0.40 -2.19 -19.03
C ARG A 354 0.14 -0.93 -19.85
N VAL A 355 0.92 0.12 -19.60
CA VAL A 355 0.93 1.33 -20.44
C VAL A 355 2.13 1.26 -21.37
N LEU A 356 1.91 1.37 -22.67
CA LEU A 356 2.96 1.31 -23.68
C LEU A 356 3.27 2.72 -24.16
N VAL A 357 4.55 3.07 -24.18
CA VAL A 357 5.07 4.30 -24.78
C VAL A 357 5.87 3.90 -26.01
N HIS A 358 5.31 4.18 -27.18
CA HIS A 358 5.82 3.76 -28.47
C HIS A 358 6.76 4.79 -29.07
N THR A 359 7.83 4.34 -29.73
CA THR A 359 8.77 5.21 -30.44
C THR A 359 8.71 4.95 -31.96
N ASP A 360 9.01 5.99 -32.75
CA ASP A 360 9.08 5.90 -34.22
C ASP A 360 10.49 5.50 -34.72
N ASP A 361 11.50 5.56 -33.86
CA ASP A 361 12.91 5.32 -34.21
C ASP A 361 13.33 3.90 -33.79
N PRO A 362 13.72 3.01 -34.73
CA PRO A 362 14.27 1.68 -34.43
C PRO A 362 15.49 1.69 -33.49
N HIS A 363 16.19 2.82 -33.39
CA HIS A 363 17.37 3.02 -32.56
C HIS A 363 17.10 3.94 -31.36
N ALA A 364 15.82 4.13 -30.99
CA ALA A 364 15.44 4.93 -29.84
C ALA A 364 16.17 4.50 -28.56
N ASP A 365 16.71 5.48 -27.83
CA ASP A 365 17.35 5.27 -26.53
C ASP A 365 16.28 5.02 -25.45
N ILE A 366 15.98 3.76 -25.21
CA ILE A 366 14.96 3.35 -24.23
C ILE A 366 15.33 3.73 -22.79
N ASP A 367 16.62 3.84 -22.45
CA ASP A 367 17.02 4.26 -21.11
C ASP A 367 16.79 5.76 -20.91
N ALA A 368 17.05 6.58 -21.93
CA ALA A 368 16.66 7.99 -21.92
C ALA A 368 15.13 8.16 -21.82
N LEU A 369 14.36 7.33 -22.55
CA LEU A 369 12.89 7.33 -22.46
C LEU A 369 12.42 6.96 -21.04
N ARG A 370 13.00 5.91 -20.44
CA ARG A 370 12.71 5.49 -19.07
C ARG A 370 13.01 6.60 -18.07
N ALA A 371 14.18 7.24 -18.18
CA ALA A 371 14.59 8.34 -17.31
C ALA A 371 13.62 9.53 -17.41
N TRP A 372 13.13 9.85 -18.61
CA TRP A 372 12.09 10.86 -18.79
C TRP A 372 10.77 10.48 -18.11
N VAL A 373 10.26 9.25 -18.31
CA VAL A 373 9.03 8.80 -17.63
C VAL A 373 9.20 8.89 -16.11
N GLN A 374 10.34 8.49 -15.56
CA GLN A 374 10.63 8.55 -14.12
C GLN A 374 10.69 9.96 -13.53
N GLN A 375 10.81 11.01 -14.36
CA GLN A 375 10.75 12.40 -13.91
C GLN A 375 9.31 12.91 -13.76
N LEU A 376 8.33 12.19 -14.28
CA LEU A 376 6.93 12.57 -14.13
C LEU A 376 6.50 12.44 -12.65
N PRO A 377 5.77 13.42 -12.08
CA PRO A 377 5.30 13.35 -10.70
C PRO A 377 4.47 12.11 -10.38
N ALA A 378 3.70 11.58 -11.35
CA ALA A 378 2.94 10.34 -11.18
C ALA A 378 3.81 9.07 -11.27
N ALA A 379 5.01 9.14 -11.86
CA ALA A 379 5.87 7.98 -12.02
C ALA A 379 6.68 7.64 -10.78
N THR A 380 6.84 8.58 -9.82
CA THR A 380 7.56 8.34 -8.57
C THR A 380 6.90 9.02 -7.37
N VAL A 381 6.87 8.33 -6.23
CA VAL A 381 6.38 8.85 -4.95
C VAL A 381 7.42 8.59 -3.87
N ASP A 382 7.76 9.62 -3.11
CA ASP A 382 8.59 9.48 -1.92
C ASP A 382 7.73 9.25 -0.68
N VAL A 383 8.11 8.26 0.10
CA VAL A 383 7.47 7.92 1.37
C VAL A 383 8.53 7.76 2.46
N THR A 384 8.21 8.20 3.68
CA THR A 384 9.07 7.90 4.83
C THR A 384 8.64 6.57 5.40
N TRP A 385 9.57 5.62 5.45
CA TRP A 385 9.38 4.33 6.10
C TRP A 385 10.12 4.26 7.44
N HIS A 386 9.53 3.57 8.40
CA HIS A 386 10.11 3.41 9.73
C HIS A 386 9.63 2.12 10.38
N LEU A 387 10.55 1.37 10.97
CA LEU A 387 10.28 0.19 11.79
C LEU A 387 10.78 0.47 13.21
N PRO A 388 9.93 1.04 14.09
CA PRO A 388 10.36 1.43 15.44
C PRO A 388 11.01 0.26 16.19
N GLY A 389 12.23 0.48 16.68
CA GLY A 389 13.02 -0.52 17.41
C GLY A 389 13.76 -1.54 16.54
N GLY A 390 13.60 -1.48 15.22
CA GLY A 390 14.29 -2.35 14.26
C GLY A 390 13.61 -3.70 14.01
N ALA A 391 13.95 -4.32 12.89
CA ALA A 391 13.35 -5.56 12.43
C ALA A 391 13.73 -6.75 13.33
N ASP A 392 14.98 -6.84 13.81
CA ASP A 392 15.41 -7.94 14.69
C ASP A 392 14.63 -7.94 16.01
N ALA A 393 14.43 -6.77 16.63
CA ALA A 393 13.65 -6.66 17.87
C ALA A 393 12.19 -7.07 17.66
N ALA A 394 11.58 -6.65 16.55
CA ALA A 394 10.22 -7.05 16.19
C ALA A 394 10.12 -8.57 15.95
N LEU A 395 11.05 -9.16 15.21
CA LEU A 395 11.09 -10.60 14.93
C LEU A 395 11.27 -11.43 16.20
N HIS A 396 12.18 -11.03 17.09
CA HIS A 396 12.35 -11.70 18.39
C HIS A 396 11.13 -11.55 19.29
N HIS A 397 10.49 -10.38 19.29
CA HIS A 397 9.23 -10.19 20.01
C HIS A 397 8.16 -11.17 19.54
N TRP A 398 7.99 -11.31 18.22
CA TRP A 398 7.04 -12.26 17.64
C TRP A 398 7.43 -13.72 17.89
N ALA A 399 8.71 -14.08 17.77
CA ALA A 399 9.20 -15.41 18.09
C ALA A 399 8.80 -15.82 19.51
N ASN A 400 9.04 -14.95 20.49
CA ASN A 400 8.68 -15.18 21.89
C ASN A 400 7.16 -15.29 22.09
N LEU A 401 6.35 -14.50 21.39
CA LEU A 401 4.89 -14.59 21.49
C LEU A 401 4.33 -15.91 20.95
N VAL A 402 4.99 -16.49 19.95
CA VAL A 402 4.54 -17.71 19.27
C VAL A 402 4.99 -18.98 19.99
N ASP A 403 6.02 -18.92 20.82
CA ASP A 403 6.56 -20.12 21.50
C ASP A 403 5.53 -20.83 22.40
N ASP A 404 4.50 -20.13 22.88
CA ASP A 404 3.41 -20.72 23.65
C ASP A 404 2.34 -21.41 22.78
N ASP A 405 2.13 -20.96 21.54
CA ASP A 405 1.10 -21.44 20.61
C ASP A 405 1.43 -21.06 19.16
N ASP A 406 1.90 -22.02 18.36
CA ASP A 406 2.29 -21.83 16.96
C ASP A 406 1.17 -22.06 15.94
N SER A 407 -0.06 -22.34 16.41
CA SER A 407 -1.20 -22.64 15.53
C SER A 407 -1.56 -21.50 14.58
N GLY A 408 -1.31 -20.24 14.99
CA GLY A 408 -1.47 -19.05 14.15
C GLY A 408 -0.46 -19.01 13.00
N LEU A 409 0.82 -19.28 13.28
CA LEU A 409 1.86 -19.35 12.25
C LEU A 409 1.65 -20.51 11.29
N GLN A 410 1.23 -21.67 11.78
CA GLN A 410 0.93 -22.82 10.92
C GLN A 410 -0.21 -22.51 9.94
N GLN A 411 -1.29 -21.88 10.42
CA GLN A 411 -2.37 -21.42 9.55
C GLN A 411 -1.91 -20.36 8.55
N LEU A 412 -1.06 -19.43 8.99
CA LEU A 412 -0.50 -18.39 8.13
C LEU A 412 0.39 -18.99 7.02
N ALA A 413 1.24 -19.96 7.36
CA ALA A 413 2.07 -20.69 6.40
C ALA A 413 1.20 -21.47 5.39
N ALA A 414 0.11 -22.08 5.84
CA ALA A 414 -0.84 -22.77 4.95
C ALA A 414 -1.55 -21.83 3.95
N LEU A 415 -1.58 -20.52 4.19
CA LEU A 415 -2.10 -19.53 3.23
C LEU A 415 -1.04 -19.09 2.19
N SER A 416 0.24 -19.39 2.41
CA SER A 416 1.33 -19.11 1.47
C SER A 416 1.61 -20.24 0.47
N ALA A 417 1.17 -21.45 0.81
CA ALA A 417 1.25 -22.65 -0.04
C ALA A 417 0.06 -22.68 -1.01
#